data_AF-A0AAW1IHF9-F1
#
_entry.id   AF-A0AAW1IHF9-F1
#
_cell.length_a   1.000
_cell.length_b   1.000
_cell.length_c   1.000
_cell.angle_alpha   90.00
_cell.angle_beta   90.00
_cell.angle_gamma   90.00
#
_symmetry.space_group_name_H-M   'P 1'
#
loop_
_entity.id
_entity.type
_entity.pdbx_description
1 polymer ?
#
loop_
_entity_poly.entity_id
_entity_poly.type
_entity_poly.pdbx_seq_one_letter_code
_entity_poly.pdbx_strand_id
1 'polypeptide(L)'
;MMNAENTGKRLLEKYWWIINLTDDSGKTALDNAKEANVLWLVNLLTNPSLIQKERFDWVTACKQDETQAVLAFIDHCQDLQKVCREENDTPLHHIKLDKYKDYLNLLKIPSIRALKNITDHDGATPLHRALERKDMLLANMLLLGEGVERNITDHNGKTATDLLVKLCQEHEEWDTMCKQIRIDPYMQKSYIQPRTNLDQIRSNLSVVAALLATITFAAGFSLPGGLDDKTGDAFLAKKAAFLIFLLADVYAMCTAMLVLFCLIWSMVSEPNMARLLVDRSVCSY
;
A
#
# COMPACT_ATOMS: atom_id res chain seq x y z
N MET A 1 51.17 9.65 -3.37
CA MET A 1 50.76 8.86 -4.54
C MET A 1 49.80 7.79 -4.07
N MET A 2 48.56 7.77 -4.58
CA MET A 2 47.60 6.72 -4.25
C MET A 2 47.99 5.47 -5.07
N ASN A 3 48.35 4.36 -4.42
CA ASN A 3 48.63 3.11 -5.14
C ASN A 3 47.31 2.48 -5.62
N ALA A 4 47.37 1.61 -6.63
CA ALA A 4 46.18 0.98 -7.22
C ALA A 4 45.34 0.20 -6.19
N GLU A 5 45.98 -0.36 -5.15
CA GLU A 5 45.32 -1.05 -4.04
C GLU A 5 44.45 -0.12 -3.19
N ASN A 6 44.96 1.05 -2.79
CA ASN A 6 44.22 2.04 -2.01
C ASN A 6 43.06 2.62 -2.82
N THR A 7 43.26 2.87 -4.12
CA THR A 7 42.18 3.30 -5.02
C THR A 7 41.10 2.22 -5.14
N GLY A 8 41.49 0.96 -5.32
CA GLY A 8 40.56 -0.16 -5.45
C GLY A 8 39.78 -0.44 -4.16
N LYS A 9 40.43 -0.36 -2.99
CA LYS A 9 39.76 -0.46 -1.68
C LYS A 9 38.70 0.63 -1.50
N ARG A 10 39.02 1.89 -1.76
CA ARG A 10 38.05 3.00 -1.68
C ARG A 10 36.90 2.85 -2.67
N LEU A 11 37.18 2.35 -3.87
CA LEU A 11 36.15 2.05 -4.85
C LEU A 11 35.18 0.98 -4.32
N LEU A 12 35.71 -0.09 -3.73
CA LEU A 12 34.92 -1.18 -3.18
C LEU A 12 34.17 -0.78 -1.89
N GLU A 13 34.71 0.13 -1.09
CA GLU A 13 33.99 0.72 0.06
C GLU A 13 32.72 1.45 -0.43
N LYS A 14 32.87 2.30 -1.44
CA LYS A 14 31.76 3.12 -1.98
C LYS A 14 30.78 2.35 -2.89
N TYR A 15 31.29 1.39 -3.67
CA TYR A 15 30.53 0.65 -4.67
C TYR A 15 30.69 -0.86 -4.46
N TRP A 16 30.54 -1.32 -3.22
CA TRP A 16 30.74 -2.72 -2.83
C TRP A 16 29.90 -3.72 -3.64
N TRP A 17 28.78 -3.29 -4.21
CA TRP A 17 27.89 -4.10 -5.04
C TRP A 17 28.49 -4.45 -6.41
N ILE A 18 29.52 -3.72 -6.87
CA ILE A 18 30.22 -3.98 -8.15
C ILE A 18 30.87 -5.37 -8.16
N ILE A 19 31.18 -5.95 -6.99
CA ILE A 19 31.79 -7.28 -6.89
C ILE A 19 30.93 -8.39 -7.51
N ASN A 20 29.62 -8.16 -7.60
CA ASN A 20 28.65 -9.10 -8.14
C ASN A 20 28.40 -8.90 -9.64
N LEU A 21 28.95 -7.85 -10.26
CA LEU A 21 28.81 -7.62 -11.69
C LEU A 21 29.68 -8.60 -12.48
N THR A 22 29.18 -8.99 -13.65
CA THR A 22 29.93 -9.76 -14.63
C THR A 22 30.29 -8.90 -15.84
N ASP A 23 31.48 -9.13 -16.41
CA ASP A 23 31.86 -8.53 -17.69
C ASP A 23 31.16 -9.20 -18.89
N ASP A 24 31.45 -8.75 -20.11
CA ASP A 24 30.88 -9.28 -21.36
C ASP A 24 31.18 -10.78 -21.57
N SER A 25 32.17 -11.33 -20.86
CA SER A 25 32.51 -12.75 -20.88
C SER A 25 31.86 -13.55 -19.75
N GLY A 26 31.05 -12.91 -18.91
CA GLY A 26 30.38 -13.52 -17.75
C GLY A 26 31.27 -13.66 -16.53
N LYS A 27 32.47 -13.07 -16.51
CA LYS A 27 33.42 -13.18 -15.40
C LYS A 27 33.16 -12.11 -14.35
N THR A 28 33.18 -12.50 -13.08
CA THR A 28 33.05 -11.58 -11.96
C THR A 28 34.36 -10.84 -11.67
N ALA A 29 34.31 -9.82 -10.81
CA ALA A 29 35.50 -9.15 -10.30
C ALA A 29 36.50 -10.14 -9.67
N LEU A 30 36.02 -11.22 -9.03
CA LEU A 30 36.87 -12.25 -8.42
C LEU A 30 37.58 -13.11 -9.47
N ASP A 31 36.89 -13.46 -10.55
CA ASP A 31 37.46 -14.28 -11.63
C ASP A 31 38.59 -13.52 -12.35
N ASN A 32 38.33 -12.25 -12.67
CA ASN A 32 39.32 -11.37 -13.28
C ASN A 32 40.51 -11.10 -12.34
N ALA A 33 40.28 -10.97 -11.02
CA ALA A 33 41.36 -10.81 -10.04
C ALA A 33 42.26 -12.05 -9.94
N LYS A 34 41.69 -13.26 -10.03
CA LYS A 34 42.45 -14.53 -10.04
C LYS A 34 43.28 -14.67 -11.31
N GLU A 35 42.70 -14.36 -12.46
CA GLU A 35 43.38 -14.45 -13.76
C GLU A 35 44.54 -13.45 -13.88
N ALA A 36 44.33 -12.21 -13.41
CA ALA A 36 45.37 -11.19 -13.36
C ALA A 36 46.37 -11.37 -12.20
N ASN A 37 46.20 -12.40 -11.37
CA ASN A 37 47.03 -12.72 -10.19
C ASN A 37 47.18 -11.54 -9.19
N VAL A 38 46.08 -10.82 -8.94
CA VAL A 38 46.03 -9.67 -8.03
C VAL A 38 45.67 -10.15 -6.61
N LEU A 39 46.67 -10.68 -5.89
CA LEU A 39 46.51 -11.34 -4.57
C LEU A 39 45.71 -10.54 -3.53
N TRP A 40 45.96 -9.24 -3.40
CA TRP A 40 45.24 -8.42 -2.42
C TRP A 40 43.73 -8.35 -2.73
N LEU A 41 43.38 -8.27 -4.02
CA LEU A 41 42.00 -8.17 -4.48
C LEU A 41 41.31 -9.53 -4.37
N VAL A 42 41.99 -10.64 -4.68
CA VAL A 42 41.47 -12.00 -4.47
C VAL A 42 41.14 -12.22 -2.99
N ASN A 43 42.04 -11.86 -2.07
CA ASN A 43 41.81 -12.01 -0.63
C ASN A 43 40.61 -11.17 -0.14
N LEU A 44 40.49 -9.95 -0.64
CA LEU A 44 39.39 -9.05 -0.28
C LEU A 44 38.04 -9.54 -0.83
N LEU A 45 38.00 -9.98 -2.09
CA LEU A 45 36.78 -10.46 -2.75
C LEU A 45 36.34 -11.85 -2.27
N THR A 46 37.27 -12.68 -1.77
CA THR A 46 36.95 -13.98 -1.15
C THR A 46 36.31 -13.80 0.24
N ASN A 47 36.57 -12.67 0.91
CA ASN A 47 35.93 -12.31 2.18
C ASN A 47 35.29 -10.91 2.11
N PRO A 48 34.13 -10.76 1.43
CA PRO A 48 33.46 -9.47 1.23
C PRO A 48 33.06 -8.76 2.54
N SER A 49 33.03 -9.48 3.66
CA SER A 49 32.82 -8.93 5.01
C SER A 49 33.91 -7.95 5.46
N LEU A 50 35.08 -7.99 4.82
CA LEU A 50 36.19 -7.06 5.09
C LEU A 50 36.00 -5.68 4.45
N ILE A 51 35.06 -5.55 3.50
CA ILE A 51 34.75 -4.27 2.86
C ILE A 51 33.90 -3.45 3.82
N GLN A 52 34.43 -2.31 4.28
CA GLN A 52 33.63 -1.32 4.99
C GLN A 52 32.66 -0.69 3.99
N LYS A 53 31.45 -1.24 3.92
CA LYS A 53 30.42 -0.78 2.99
C LYS A 53 29.99 0.62 3.38
N GLU A 54 30.34 1.60 2.56
CA GLU A 54 29.77 2.93 2.67
C GLU A 54 28.32 2.90 2.15
N ARG A 55 27.51 3.82 2.66
CA ARG A 55 26.15 4.06 2.17
C ARG A 55 26.23 4.48 0.70
N PHE A 56 25.48 3.80 -0.17
CA PHE A 56 25.37 4.23 -1.56
C PHE A 56 24.44 5.45 -1.64
N ASP A 57 25.02 6.61 -1.96
CA ASP A 57 24.27 7.86 -2.14
C ASP A 57 23.58 7.88 -3.52
N TRP A 58 22.47 7.15 -3.62
CA TRP A 58 21.64 7.13 -4.83
C TRP A 58 21.02 8.50 -5.15
N VAL A 59 20.89 9.39 -4.17
CA VAL A 59 20.33 10.73 -4.40
C VAL A 59 21.29 11.55 -5.26
N THR A 60 22.57 11.56 -4.90
CA THR A 60 23.61 12.22 -5.69
C THR A 60 23.80 11.55 -7.04
N ALA A 61 23.80 10.22 -7.09
CA ALA A 61 23.91 9.47 -8.35
C ALA A 61 22.77 9.80 -9.33
N CYS A 62 21.51 9.84 -8.86
CA CYS A 62 20.37 10.25 -9.68
C CYS A 62 20.49 11.71 -10.17
N LYS A 63 21.05 12.62 -9.35
CA LYS A 63 21.26 14.03 -9.75
C LYS A 63 22.37 14.19 -10.80
N GLN A 64 23.35 13.30 -10.80
CA GLN A 64 24.49 13.32 -11.73
C GLN A 64 24.24 12.51 -13.00
N ASP A 65 23.01 12.02 -13.21
CA ASP A 65 22.61 11.13 -14.30
C ASP A 65 23.44 9.82 -14.35
N GLU A 66 23.94 9.38 -13.19
CA GLU A 66 24.57 8.07 -13.01
C GLU A 66 23.50 6.98 -12.85
N THR A 67 22.45 7.06 -13.66
CA THR A 67 21.27 6.22 -13.54
C THR A 67 21.63 4.74 -13.67
N GLN A 68 22.57 4.39 -14.56
CA GLN A 68 23.07 3.02 -14.70
C GLN A 68 23.70 2.47 -13.41
N ALA A 69 24.41 3.30 -12.64
CA ALA A 69 24.97 2.87 -11.36
C ALA A 69 23.87 2.60 -10.33
N VAL A 70 22.80 3.41 -10.33
CA VAL A 70 21.63 3.18 -9.48
C VAL A 70 20.90 1.90 -9.89
N LEU A 71 20.70 1.66 -11.19
CA LEU A 71 20.09 0.42 -11.68
C LEU A 71 20.92 -0.82 -11.29
N ALA A 72 22.23 -0.76 -11.47
CA ALA A 72 23.12 -1.86 -11.16
C ALA A 72 23.19 -2.13 -9.64
N PHE A 73 23.20 -1.07 -8.81
CA PHE A 73 23.06 -1.19 -7.36
C PHE A 73 21.78 -1.95 -6.99
N ILE A 74 20.64 -1.54 -7.56
CA ILE A 74 19.35 -2.14 -7.25
C ILE A 74 19.33 -3.63 -7.63
N ASP A 75 19.84 -3.99 -8.80
CA ASP A 75 19.77 -5.37 -9.32
C ASP A 75 20.68 -6.33 -8.52
N HIS A 76 21.77 -5.82 -7.94
CA HIS A 76 22.79 -6.63 -7.26
C HIS A 76 22.77 -6.48 -5.72
N CYS A 77 21.88 -5.65 -5.16
CA CYS A 77 21.74 -5.48 -3.72
C CYS A 77 20.73 -6.49 -3.13
N GLN A 78 21.25 -7.52 -2.46
CA GLN A 78 20.43 -8.59 -1.85
C GLN A 78 19.44 -8.08 -0.79
N ASP A 79 19.80 -7.03 -0.04
CA ASP A 79 19.02 -6.49 1.08
C ASP A 79 18.36 -5.13 0.76
N LEU A 80 18.09 -4.84 -0.52
CA LEU A 80 17.63 -3.52 -0.98
C LEU A 80 16.47 -2.94 -0.17
N GLN A 81 15.43 -3.74 0.11
CA GLN A 81 14.28 -3.27 0.90
C GLN A 81 14.65 -2.86 2.32
N LYS A 82 15.55 -3.62 2.96
CA LYS A 82 16.00 -3.33 4.32
C LYS A 82 16.78 -2.02 4.34
N VAL A 83 17.72 -1.86 3.41
CA VAL A 83 18.50 -0.62 3.24
C VAL A 83 17.57 0.57 3.02
N CYS A 84 16.58 0.46 2.13
CA CYS A 84 15.64 1.54 1.86
C CYS A 84 14.79 1.92 3.09
N ARG A 85 14.37 0.94 3.90
CA ARG A 85 13.58 1.20 5.11
C ARG A 85 14.41 1.83 6.22
N GLU A 86 15.64 1.36 6.42
CA GLU A 86 16.56 1.96 7.40
C GLU A 86 16.89 3.40 7.02
N GLU A 87 16.98 3.67 5.72
CA GLU A 87 17.24 5.02 5.20
C GLU A 87 16.00 5.91 5.11
N ASN A 88 14.79 5.38 5.31
CA ASN A 88 13.53 6.08 5.02
C ASN A 88 13.63 6.82 3.67
N ASP A 89 14.11 6.12 2.64
CA ASP A 89 14.24 6.63 1.29
C ASP A 89 14.45 5.49 0.29
N THR A 90 14.17 5.73 -0.99
CA THR A 90 14.31 4.73 -2.06
C THR A 90 14.89 5.39 -3.31
N PRO A 91 15.64 4.64 -4.13
CA PRO A 91 16.01 5.12 -5.45
C PRO A 91 14.83 5.56 -6.31
N LEU A 92 13.64 4.96 -6.11
CA LEU A 92 12.43 5.27 -6.88
C LEU A 92 11.86 6.67 -6.57
N HIS A 93 12.16 7.26 -5.41
CA HIS A 93 11.83 8.66 -5.11
C HIS A 93 12.60 9.64 -5.98
N HIS A 94 13.82 9.28 -6.40
CA HIS A 94 14.78 10.21 -7.02
C HIS A 94 15.01 9.95 -8.50
N ILE A 95 14.90 8.70 -8.95
CA ILE A 95 15.19 8.33 -10.33
C ILE A 95 14.35 9.16 -11.31
N LYS A 96 15.00 9.55 -12.41
CA LYS A 96 14.38 10.24 -13.53
C LYS A 96 14.91 9.64 -14.82
N LEU A 97 14.02 9.05 -15.61
CA LEU A 97 14.34 8.42 -16.90
C LEU A 97 13.63 9.15 -18.03
N ASP A 98 14.26 9.20 -19.20
CA ASP A 98 13.72 9.95 -20.34
C ASP A 98 12.66 9.18 -21.13
N LYS A 99 12.68 7.85 -21.08
CA LYS A 99 11.82 7.01 -21.92
C LYS A 99 10.90 6.15 -21.08
N TYR A 100 9.65 6.06 -21.53
CA TYR A 100 8.64 5.17 -20.96
C TYR A 100 9.12 3.72 -20.84
N LYS A 101 9.82 3.21 -21.87
CA LYS A 101 10.35 1.84 -21.89
C LYS A 101 11.34 1.57 -20.75
N ASP A 102 12.10 2.58 -20.34
CA ASP A 102 13.13 2.43 -19.32
C ASP A 102 12.46 2.29 -17.94
N TYR A 103 11.44 3.10 -17.65
CA TYR A 103 10.59 2.91 -16.47
C TYR A 103 9.86 1.56 -16.46
N LEU A 104 9.40 1.10 -17.63
CA LEU A 104 8.75 -0.20 -17.75
C LEU A 104 9.70 -1.36 -17.46
N ASN A 105 10.95 -1.27 -17.88
CA ASN A 105 11.95 -2.26 -17.55
C ASN A 105 12.35 -2.20 -16.06
N LEU A 106 12.47 -0.99 -15.51
CA LEU A 106 12.77 -0.76 -14.10
C LEU A 106 11.70 -1.41 -13.19
N LEU A 107 10.42 -1.12 -13.41
CA LEU A 107 9.33 -1.61 -12.54
C LEU A 107 9.02 -3.10 -12.72
N LYS A 108 9.59 -3.77 -13.75
CA LYS A 108 9.54 -5.23 -13.87
C LYS A 108 10.45 -5.93 -12.86
N ILE A 109 11.49 -5.27 -12.37
CA ILE A 109 12.41 -5.83 -11.39
C ILE A 109 11.67 -6.03 -10.07
N PRO A 110 11.54 -7.28 -9.55
CA PRO A 110 10.75 -7.56 -8.36
C PRO A 110 11.16 -6.74 -7.13
N SER A 111 12.46 -6.57 -6.93
CA SER A 111 13.03 -5.79 -5.83
C SER A 111 12.58 -4.32 -5.87
N ILE A 112 12.44 -3.74 -7.07
CA ILE A 112 11.95 -2.36 -7.25
C ILE A 112 10.46 -2.26 -7.06
N ARG A 113 9.70 -3.21 -7.62
CA ARG A 113 8.24 -3.26 -7.46
C ARG A 113 7.84 -3.31 -5.98
N ALA A 114 8.68 -3.90 -5.12
CA ALA A 114 8.45 -3.91 -3.68
C ALA A 114 8.65 -2.55 -2.99
N LEU A 115 9.34 -1.58 -3.62
CA LEU A 115 9.63 -0.26 -3.05
C LEU A 115 8.53 0.79 -3.30
N LYS A 116 7.57 0.51 -4.19
CA LYS A 116 6.60 1.49 -4.73
C LYS A 116 5.71 2.21 -3.68
N ASN A 117 5.58 1.66 -2.48
CA ASN A 117 4.78 2.24 -1.38
C ASN A 117 5.63 2.62 -0.16
N ILE A 118 6.96 2.47 -0.21
CA ILE A 118 7.83 2.91 0.89
C ILE A 118 7.80 4.43 0.93
N THR A 119 7.73 5.00 2.11
CA THR A 119 7.74 6.46 2.30
C THR A 119 9.15 6.95 2.54
N ASP A 120 9.44 8.16 2.06
CA ASP A 120 10.68 8.86 2.40
C ASP A 120 10.60 9.60 3.75
N HIS A 121 11.62 10.42 4.05
CA HIS A 121 11.69 11.27 5.24
C HIS A 121 10.53 12.27 5.42
N ASP A 122 9.82 12.63 4.35
CA ASP A 122 8.66 13.52 4.41
C ASP A 122 7.33 12.73 4.44
N GLY A 123 7.39 11.40 4.59
CA GLY A 123 6.23 10.52 4.48
C GLY A 123 5.74 10.35 3.04
N ALA A 124 6.46 10.89 2.05
CA ALA A 124 6.04 10.88 0.66
C ALA A 124 6.41 9.54 0.01
N THR A 125 5.50 8.95 -0.76
CA THR A 125 5.77 7.75 -1.56
C THR A 125 6.45 8.12 -2.90
N PRO A 126 7.01 7.17 -3.66
CA PRO A 126 7.55 7.44 -4.99
C PRO A 126 6.53 8.09 -5.93
N LEU A 127 5.24 7.76 -5.78
CA LEU A 127 4.18 8.40 -6.55
C LEU A 127 4.00 9.88 -6.17
N HIS A 128 4.11 10.25 -4.89
CA HIS A 128 4.09 11.67 -4.49
C HIS A 128 5.22 12.43 -5.18
N ARG A 129 6.45 11.91 -5.13
CA ARG A 129 7.62 12.55 -5.75
C ARG A 129 7.53 12.63 -7.27
N ALA A 130 6.92 11.64 -7.92
CA ALA A 130 6.64 11.70 -9.35
C ALA A 130 5.68 12.86 -9.69
N LEU A 131 4.60 13.01 -8.93
CA LEU A 131 3.60 14.06 -9.12
C LEU A 131 4.17 15.45 -8.81
N GLU A 132 4.89 15.62 -7.71
CA GLU A 132 5.53 16.90 -7.33
C GLU A 132 6.50 17.40 -8.40
N ARG A 133 7.27 16.48 -8.99
CA ARG A 133 8.23 16.78 -10.07
C ARG A 133 7.57 16.91 -11.44
N LYS A 134 6.25 16.67 -11.53
CA LYS A 134 5.49 16.56 -12.78
C LYS A 134 6.10 15.55 -13.76
N ASP A 135 6.68 14.48 -13.24
CA ASP A 135 7.17 13.35 -14.04
C ASP A 135 5.98 12.48 -14.45
N MET A 136 5.32 12.88 -15.54
CA MET A 136 4.16 12.20 -16.09
C MET A 136 4.45 10.74 -16.47
N LEU A 137 5.67 10.43 -16.92
CA LEU A 137 6.03 9.07 -17.32
C LEU A 137 6.08 8.14 -16.10
N LEU A 138 6.80 8.53 -15.04
CA LEU A 138 6.87 7.75 -13.81
C LEU A 138 5.50 7.68 -13.12
N ALA A 139 4.78 8.80 -13.05
CA ALA A 139 3.45 8.84 -12.44
C ALA A 139 2.48 7.88 -13.14
N ASN A 140 2.41 7.92 -14.48
CA ASN A 140 1.59 7.02 -15.28
C ASN A 140 1.94 5.54 -15.02
N MET A 141 3.23 5.23 -15.03
CA MET A 141 3.73 3.87 -14.77
C MET A 141 3.39 3.35 -13.37
N LEU A 142 3.48 4.21 -12.35
CA LEU A 142 3.10 3.86 -10.98
C LEU A 142 1.58 3.75 -10.82
N LEU A 143 0.80 4.63 -11.44
CA LEU A 143 -0.66 4.58 -11.39
C LEU A 143 -1.25 3.31 -12.03
N LEU A 144 -0.61 2.80 -13.10
CA LEU A 144 -0.95 1.51 -13.70
C LEU A 144 -0.44 0.31 -12.88
N GLY A 145 0.49 0.54 -11.96
CA GLY A 145 1.13 -0.48 -11.15
C GLY A 145 0.15 -1.12 -10.17
N GLU A 146 -0.08 -2.42 -10.32
CA GLU A 146 -0.90 -3.17 -9.37
C GLU A 146 -0.30 -3.10 -7.96
N GLY A 147 -1.13 -2.73 -6.97
CA GLY A 147 -0.76 -2.60 -5.56
C GLY A 147 -0.09 -1.29 -5.20
N VAL A 148 -0.07 -0.28 -6.07
CA VAL A 148 0.33 1.08 -5.69
C VAL A 148 -0.77 1.73 -4.83
N GLU A 149 -0.39 2.18 -3.65
CA GLU A 149 -1.29 2.83 -2.71
C GLU A 149 -1.30 4.35 -2.93
N ARG A 150 -2.47 4.87 -3.31
CA ARG A 150 -2.66 6.31 -3.63
C ARG A 150 -3.11 7.14 -2.43
N ASN A 151 -3.52 6.47 -1.35
CA ASN A 151 -4.14 7.03 -0.15
C ASN A 151 -3.19 7.18 1.03
N ILE A 152 -1.91 6.79 0.89
CA ILE A 152 -0.87 7.10 1.88
C ILE A 152 -0.73 8.62 1.95
N THR A 153 -0.67 9.18 3.16
CA THR A 153 -0.49 10.61 3.38
C THR A 153 0.96 10.95 3.68
N ASP A 154 1.47 12.02 3.07
CA ASP A 154 2.71 12.67 3.48
C ASP A 154 2.58 13.35 4.86
N HIS A 155 3.68 13.93 5.36
CA HIS A 155 3.70 14.68 6.61
C HIS A 155 2.84 15.96 6.59
N ASN A 156 2.45 16.44 5.40
CA ASN A 156 1.51 17.54 5.24
C ASN A 156 0.03 17.07 5.23
N GLY A 157 -0.21 15.76 5.37
CA GLY A 157 -1.53 15.15 5.32
C GLY A 157 -2.12 15.04 3.91
N LYS A 158 -1.32 15.25 2.85
CA LYS A 158 -1.75 15.12 1.45
C LYS A 158 -1.52 13.72 0.95
N THR A 159 -2.49 13.19 0.21
CA THR A 159 -2.33 11.94 -0.52
C THR A 159 -1.81 12.16 -1.93
N ALA A 160 -1.29 11.10 -2.56
CA ALA A 160 -0.93 11.14 -3.97
C ALA A 160 -2.15 11.47 -4.85
N THR A 161 -3.35 11.00 -4.48
CA THR A 161 -4.59 11.39 -5.17
C THR A 161 -4.84 12.90 -5.06
N ASP A 162 -4.60 13.52 -3.91
CA ASP A 162 -4.79 14.97 -3.74
C ASP A 162 -3.86 15.79 -4.64
N LEU A 163 -2.60 15.36 -4.75
CA LEU A 163 -1.63 15.95 -5.67
C LEU A 163 -2.06 15.76 -7.13
N LEU A 164 -2.53 14.56 -7.49
CA LEU A 164 -3.01 14.25 -8.84
C LEU A 164 -4.23 15.11 -9.22
N VAL A 165 -5.22 15.23 -8.32
CA VAL A 165 -6.40 16.08 -8.53
C VAL A 165 -5.99 17.53 -8.78
N LYS A 166 -5.04 18.05 -7.98
CA LYS A 166 -4.52 19.41 -8.17
C LYS A 166 -3.87 19.57 -9.55
N LEU A 167 -3.07 18.60 -9.99
CA LEU A 167 -2.45 18.63 -11.32
C LEU A 167 -3.48 18.56 -12.45
N CYS A 168 -4.51 17.72 -12.34
CA CYS A 168 -5.58 17.65 -13.34
C CYS A 168 -6.38 18.95 -13.45
N GLN A 169 -6.52 19.71 -12.35
CA GLN A 169 -7.17 21.02 -12.35
C GLN A 169 -6.30 22.12 -12.99
N GLU A 170 -4.98 22.02 -12.83
CA GLU A 170 -4.03 23.01 -13.35
C GLU A 170 -3.59 22.71 -14.80
N HIS A 171 -3.65 21.45 -15.23
CA HIS A 171 -3.06 20.96 -16.48
C HIS A 171 -3.93 19.88 -17.15
N GLU A 172 -4.48 20.18 -18.33
CA GLU A 172 -5.35 19.28 -19.10
C GLU A 172 -4.68 17.95 -19.50
N GLU A 173 -3.35 17.97 -19.68
CA GLU A 173 -2.57 16.77 -20.04
C GLU A 173 -2.70 15.67 -18.95
N TRP A 174 -2.76 16.06 -17.67
CA TRP A 174 -2.89 15.12 -16.56
C TRP A 174 -4.29 14.51 -16.50
N ASP A 175 -5.32 15.31 -16.76
CA ASP A 175 -6.69 14.82 -16.88
C ASP A 175 -6.85 13.84 -18.06
N THR A 176 -6.23 14.16 -19.19
CA THR A 176 -6.19 13.28 -20.37
C THR A 176 -5.50 11.96 -20.07
N MET A 177 -4.35 12.00 -19.38
CA MET A 177 -3.64 10.80 -18.96
C MET A 177 -4.47 9.93 -18.03
N CYS A 178 -5.13 10.51 -17.01
CA CYS A 178 -6.04 9.80 -16.11
C CYS A 178 -7.20 9.11 -16.86
N LYS A 179 -7.80 9.79 -17.83
CA LYS A 179 -8.85 9.21 -18.70
C LYS A 179 -8.33 8.03 -19.52
N GLN A 180 -7.13 8.14 -20.09
CA GLN A 180 -6.52 7.06 -20.88
C GLN A 180 -6.27 5.80 -20.04
N ILE A 181 -5.80 5.97 -18.81
CA ILE A 181 -5.57 4.85 -17.88
C ILE A 181 -6.82 4.42 -17.09
N ARG A 182 -7.97 5.06 -17.36
CA ARG A 182 -9.27 4.78 -16.71
C ARG A 182 -9.22 4.91 -15.19
N ILE A 183 -8.50 5.92 -14.70
CA ILE A 183 -8.48 6.29 -13.30
C ILE A 183 -9.27 7.59 -13.16
N ASP A 184 -10.29 7.59 -12.30
CA ASP A 184 -10.98 8.82 -11.90
C ASP A 184 -10.30 9.39 -10.64
N PRO A 185 -9.51 10.48 -10.75
CA PRO A 185 -8.84 11.07 -9.60
C PRO A 185 -9.83 11.75 -8.63
N TYR A 186 -11.06 12.05 -9.08
CA TYR A 186 -12.07 12.74 -8.28
C TYR A 186 -12.98 11.80 -7.48
N MET A 187 -13.01 10.50 -7.82
CA MET A 187 -13.93 9.53 -7.21
C MET A 187 -13.80 9.48 -5.68
N GLN A 188 -12.59 9.69 -5.17
CA GLN A 188 -12.31 9.64 -3.74
C GLN A 188 -12.97 10.80 -2.96
N LYS A 189 -13.17 11.98 -3.58
CA LYS A 189 -13.77 13.14 -2.90
C LYS A 189 -15.29 13.06 -2.76
N SER A 190 -15.97 12.30 -3.63
CA SER A 190 -17.43 12.16 -3.59
C SER A 190 -17.93 11.11 -2.59
N TYR A 191 -17.14 10.05 -2.32
CA TYR A 191 -17.47 9.02 -1.33
C TYR A 191 -16.73 9.14 0.00
N ILE A 192 -15.62 9.89 0.03
CA ILE A 192 -14.84 10.15 1.26
C ILE A 192 -15.00 11.62 1.65
N GLN A 193 -16.23 12.04 1.94
CA GLN A 193 -16.38 13.03 3.01
C GLN A 193 -15.83 12.41 4.30
N PRO A 194 -15.12 13.18 5.13
CA PRO A 194 -14.34 12.65 6.24
C PRO A 194 -15.27 11.88 7.16
N ARG A 195 -14.81 10.69 7.61
CA ARG A 195 -15.35 9.89 8.71
C ARG A 195 -16.15 10.76 9.71
N THR A 196 -17.43 11.02 9.44
CA THR A 196 -18.32 11.59 10.44
C THR A 196 -18.67 10.42 11.32
N ASN A 197 -17.79 10.14 12.28
CA ASN A 197 -18.03 9.26 13.40
C ASN A 197 -18.72 7.94 13.04
N LEU A 198 -18.42 7.33 11.88
CA LEU A 198 -19.04 6.06 11.49
C LEU A 198 -18.73 4.96 12.49
N ASP A 199 -17.54 4.98 13.08
CA ASP A 199 -17.16 4.06 14.16
C ASP A 199 -18.01 4.31 15.41
N GLN A 200 -18.31 5.57 15.74
CA GLN A 200 -19.21 5.93 16.84
C GLN A 200 -20.67 5.58 16.52
N ILE A 201 -21.16 5.85 15.30
CA ILE A 201 -22.51 5.49 14.86
C ILE A 201 -22.66 3.97 14.85
N ARG A 202 -21.65 3.23 14.39
CA ARG A 202 -21.61 1.77 14.40
C ARG A 202 -21.60 1.20 15.81
N SER A 203 -20.81 1.78 16.72
CA SER A 203 -20.77 1.42 18.14
C SER A 203 -22.12 1.71 18.81
N ASN A 204 -22.70 2.87 18.57
CA ASN A 204 -24.01 3.23 19.10
C ASN A 204 -25.11 2.31 18.53
N LEU A 205 -25.07 2.00 17.24
CA LEU A 205 -26.06 1.15 16.57
C LEU A 205 -25.94 -0.31 16.99
N SER A 206 -24.73 -0.84 17.23
CA SER A 206 -24.56 -2.20 17.74
C SER A 206 -25.10 -2.33 19.17
N VAL A 207 -24.90 -1.31 20.02
CA VAL A 207 -25.51 -1.26 21.36
C VAL A 207 -27.03 -1.20 21.26
N VAL A 208 -27.59 -0.33 20.40
CA VAL A 208 -29.05 -0.24 20.20
C VAL A 208 -29.63 -1.55 19.67
N ALA A 209 -28.97 -2.19 18.70
CA ALA A 209 -29.41 -3.48 18.15
C ALA A 209 -29.34 -4.61 19.19
N ALA A 210 -28.29 -4.66 20.01
CA ALA A 210 -28.19 -5.62 21.11
C ALA A 210 -29.29 -5.38 22.16
N LEU A 211 -29.55 -4.13 22.54
CA LEU A 211 -30.63 -3.77 23.45
C LEU A 211 -31.99 -4.18 22.88
N LEU A 212 -32.29 -3.84 21.62
CA LEU A 212 -33.53 -4.24 20.96
C LEU A 212 -33.69 -5.77 20.94
N ALA A 213 -32.65 -6.52 20.56
CA ALA A 213 -32.68 -7.98 20.58
C ALA A 213 -32.95 -8.55 21.98
N THR A 214 -32.37 -7.96 23.03
CA THR A 214 -32.62 -8.41 24.41
C THR A 214 -34.02 -8.06 24.91
N ILE A 215 -34.56 -6.88 24.53
CA ILE A 215 -35.91 -6.45 24.90
C ILE A 215 -36.96 -7.33 24.19
N THR A 216 -36.81 -7.56 22.88
CA THR A 216 -37.73 -8.45 22.13
C THR A 216 -37.64 -9.89 22.63
N PHE A 217 -36.43 -10.39 22.91
CA PHE A 217 -36.26 -11.71 23.50
C PHE A 217 -36.96 -11.85 24.86
N ALA A 218 -36.85 -10.85 25.73
CA ALA A 218 -37.56 -10.84 27.02
C ALA A 218 -39.08 -10.74 26.84
N ALA A 219 -39.55 -9.91 25.89
CA ALA A 219 -40.95 -9.74 25.57
C ALA A 219 -41.62 -11.04 25.10
N GLY A 220 -40.89 -11.89 24.37
CA GLY A 220 -41.34 -13.22 23.96
C GLY A 220 -41.66 -14.16 25.13
N PHE A 221 -41.03 -13.99 26.30
CA PHE A 221 -41.33 -14.80 27.51
C PHE A 221 -42.34 -14.14 28.45
N SER A 222 -42.48 -12.81 28.41
CA SER A 222 -43.47 -12.07 29.18
C SER A 222 -44.77 -11.86 28.39
N LEU A 223 -45.42 -12.95 28.01
CA LEU A 223 -46.60 -12.92 27.13
C LEU A 223 -47.79 -12.16 27.77
N PRO A 224 -48.38 -11.18 27.06
CA PRO A 224 -49.55 -10.46 27.54
C PRO A 224 -50.77 -11.39 27.53
N GLY A 225 -51.32 -11.66 28.72
CA GLY A 225 -52.47 -12.54 28.89
C GLY A 225 -52.28 -13.63 29.94
N GLY A 226 -51.04 -13.92 30.35
CA GLY A 226 -50.73 -14.97 31.32
C GLY A 226 -51.01 -16.38 30.79
N LEU A 227 -50.61 -17.37 31.59
CA LEU A 227 -50.95 -18.77 31.37
C LEU A 227 -52.22 -19.09 32.15
N ASP A 228 -53.09 -19.91 31.60
CA ASP A 228 -54.28 -20.40 32.30
C ASP A 228 -53.85 -21.37 33.43
N ASP A 229 -54.18 -21.02 34.68
CA ASP A 229 -53.74 -21.72 35.89
C ASP A 229 -54.16 -23.20 35.96
N LYS A 230 -55.10 -23.62 35.10
CA LYS A 230 -55.62 -25.00 35.05
C LYS A 230 -55.07 -25.84 33.91
N THR A 231 -54.59 -25.22 32.84
CA THR A 231 -54.32 -25.88 31.55
C THR A 231 -52.92 -25.59 31.03
N GLY A 232 -52.25 -24.54 31.52
CA GLY A 232 -50.92 -24.13 31.08
C GLY A 232 -50.89 -23.47 29.69
N ASP A 233 -52.04 -23.30 29.05
CA ASP A 233 -52.18 -22.65 27.74
C ASP A 233 -52.23 -21.12 27.88
N ALA A 234 -51.64 -20.41 26.92
CA ALA A 234 -51.68 -18.95 26.89
C ALA A 234 -53.11 -18.45 26.57
N PHE A 235 -53.71 -17.68 27.51
CA PHE A 235 -55.11 -17.23 27.48
C PHE A 235 -55.49 -16.45 26.20
N LEU A 236 -54.52 -15.81 25.55
CA LEU A 236 -54.70 -15.01 24.33
C LEU A 236 -54.22 -15.68 23.02
N ALA A 237 -53.73 -16.93 23.05
CA ALA A 237 -53.11 -17.57 21.87
C ALA A 237 -54.02 -17.64 20.64
N LYS A 238 -55.34 -17.71 20.82
CA LYS A 238 -56.33 -17.78 19.73
C LYS A 238 -56.73 -16.41 19.14
N LYS A 239 -56.27 -15.28 19.72
CA LYS A 239 -56.60 -13.95 19.21
C LYS A 239 -55.61 -13.54 18.12
N ALA A 240 -56.15 -13.09 16.98
CA ALA A 240 -55.34 -12.60 15.85
C ALA A 240 -54.34 -11.50 16.27
N ALA A 241 -54.74 -10.61 17.19
CA ALA A 241 -53.86 -9.56 17.71
C ALA A 241 -52.62 -10.09 18.43
N PHE A 242 -52.73 -11.22 19.14
CA PHE A 242 -51.61 -11.86 19.83
C PHE A 242 -50.64 -12.54 18.85
N LEU A 243 -51.17 -13.20 17.81
CA LEU A 243 -50.34 -13.80 16.78
C LEU A 243 -49.57 -12.75 15.97
N ILE A 244 -50.21 -11.63 15.63
CA ILE A 244 -49.55 -10.50 14.93
C ILE A 244 -48.44 -9.90 15.80
N PHE A 245 -48.70 -9.71 17.10
CA PHE A 245 -47.68 -9.23 18.05
C PHE A 245 -46.47 -10.15 18.09
N LEU A 246 -46.68 -11.47 18.22
CA LEU A 246 -45.60 -12.45 18.32
C LEU A 246 -44.78 -12.55 17.02
N LEU A 247 -45.43 -12.47 15.86
CA LEU A 247 -44.73 -12.43 14.56
C LEU A 247 -43.89 -11.16 14.39
N ALA A 248 -44.40 -10.01 14.81
CA ALA A 248 -43.67 -8.74 14.76
C ALA A 248 -42.44 -8.76 15.68
N ASP A 249 -42.57 -9.31 16.88
CA ASP A 249 -41.49 -9.43 17.87
C ASP A 249 -40.37 -10.37 17.38
N VAL A 250 -40.73 -11.53 16.80
CA VAL A 250 -39.77 -12.43 16.17
C VAL A 250 -39.05 -11.76 15.00
N TYR A 251 -39.77 -11.02 14.15
CA TYR A 251 -39.16 -10.30 13.02
C TYR A 251 -38.20 -9.20 13.48
N ALA A 252 -38.57 -8.45 14.52
CA ALA A 252 -37.71 -7.45 15.14
C ALA A 252 -36.44 -8.08 15.73
N MET A 253 -36.55 -9.23 16.38
CA MET A 253 -35.41 -9.97 16.90
C MET A 253 -34.48 -10.49 15.78
N CYS A 254 -35.02 -11.10 14.73
CA CYS A 254 -34.24 -11.60 13.59
C CYS A 254 -33.49 -10.47 12.87
N THR A 255 -34.15 -9.33 12.64
CA THR A 255 -33.54 -8.17 11.99
C THR A 255 -32.46 -7.54 12.87
N ALA A 256 -32.67 -7.41 14.19
CA ALA A 256 -31.65 -6.93 15.13
C ALA A 256 -30.40 -7.83 15.15
N MET A 257 -30.58 -9.16 15.13
CA MET A 257 -29.47 -10.11 15.07
C MET A 257 -28.69 -10.04 13.75
N LEU A 258 -29.39 -9.91 12.61
CA LEU A 258 -28.73 -9.72 11.31
C LEU A 258 -27.90 -8.43 11.27
N VAL A 259 -28.44 -7.33 11.80
CA VAL A 259 -27.72 -6.06 11.91
C VAL A 259 -26.46 -6.23 12.76
N LEU A 260 -26.53 -6.91 13.91
CA LEU A 260 -25.35 -7.19 14.73
C LEU A 260 -24.29 -7.99 13.97
N PHE A 261 -24.70 -9.04 13.25
CA PHE A 261 -23.78 -9.86 12.45
C PHE A 261 -23.08 -9.03 11.37
N CYS A 262 -23.82 -8.21 10.63
CA CYS A 262 -23.28 -7.32 9.60
C CYS A 262 -22.32 -6.28 10.19
N LEU A 263 -22.63 -5.69 11.36
CA LEU A 263 -21.77 -4.70 12.00
C LEU A 263 -20.47 -5.32 12.54
N ILE A 264 -20.52 -6.55 13.07
CA ILE A 264 -19.33 -7.30 13.50
C ILE A 264 -18.46 -7.65 12.29
N TRP A 265 -19.05 -8.17 11.22
CA TRP A 265 -18.34 -8.44 9.97
C TRP A 265 -17.66 -7.18 9.41
N SER A 266 -18.38 -6.05 9.47
CA SER A 266 -17.84 -4.74 9.07
C SER A 266 -16.70 -4.23 9.98
N MET A 267 -16.59 -4.67 11.24
CA MET A 267 -15.46 -4.32 12.10
C MET A 267 -14.22 -5.17 11.78
N VAL A 268 -14.42 -6.40 11.32
CA VAL A 268 -13.33 -7.33 10.98
C VAL A 268 -12.81 -7.11 9.55
N SER A 269 -13.65 -6.62 8.63
CA SER A 269 -13.27 -6.39 7.24
C SER A 269 -12.38 -5.16 7.09
N GLU A 270 -11.18 -5.35 6.50
CA GLU A 270 -10.22 -4.28 6.28
C GLU A 270 -10.75 -3.20 5.31
N PRO A 271 -10.71 -1.91 5.68
CA PRO A 271 -11.28 -0.82 4.90
C PRO A 271 -10.59 -0.60 3.54
N ASN A 272 -9.37 -1.10 3.36
CA ASN A 272 -8.58 -0.89 2.13
C ASN A 272 -9.03 -1.84 1.00
N MET A 273 -9.35 -3.11 1.31
CA MET A 273 -9.77 -4.09 0.32
C MET A 273 -11.16 -3.76 -0.26
N ALA A 274 -12.08 -3.30 0.59
CA ALA A 274 -13.42 -2.89 0.16
C ALA A 274 -13.37 -1.69 -0.82
N ARG A 275 -12.48 -0.73 -0.58
CA ARG A 275 -12.32 0.46 -1.45
C ARG A 275 -11.77 0.12 -2.82
N LEU A 276 -10.79 -0.79 -2.90
CA LEU A 276 -10.21 -1.23 -4.17
C LEU A 276 -11.21 -1.98 -5.06
N LEU A 277 -12.08 -2.78 -4.43
CA LEU A 277 -13.12 -3.52 -5.15
C LEU A 277 -14.23 -2.60 -5.67
N VAL A 278 -14.62 -1.58 -4.89
CA VAL A 278 -15.63 -0.58 -5.31
C VAL A 278 -15.10 0.25 -6.49
N ASP A 279 -13.87 0.75 -6.40
CA ASP A 279 -13.25 1.56 -7.46
C ASP A 279 -13.20 0.79 -8.80
N ARG A 280 -12.79 -0.48 -8.76
CA ARG A 280 -12.78 -1.35 -9.94
C ARG A 280 -14.18 -1.68 -10.48
N SER A 281 -15.18 -1.84 -9.61
CA SER A 281 -16.54 -2.13 -10.05
C SER A 281 -17.23 -0.94 -10.72
N VAL A 282 -16.93 0.29 -10.30
CA VAL A 282 -17.58 1.51 -10.82
C VAL A 282 -17.03 1.89 -12.19
N CYS A 283 -15.75 1.63 -12.47
CA CYS A 283 -15.14 1.87 -13.79
C CYS A 283 -15.39 0.75 -14.82
N SER A 284 -16.25 -0.24 -14.52
CA SER A 284 -16.54 -1.39 -15.40
C SER A 284 -17.77 -1.22 -16.29
N TYR A 285 -18.37 -0.02 -16.36
CA TYR A 285 -19.52 0.30 -17.22
C TYR A 285 -19.15 1.23 -18.36
#